data_AF-A0A640N8V9-F1
#
_entry.id   AF-A0A640N8V9-F1
#
_cell.length_a   1.000
_cell.length_b   1.000
_cell.length_c   1.000
_cell.angle_alpha   90.00
_cell.angle_beta   90.00
_cell.angle_gamma   90.00
#
_symmetry.space_group_name_H-M   'P 1'
#
loop_
_entity.id
_entity.type
_entity.pdbx_description
1 polymer ?
#
loop_
_entity_poly.entity_id
_entity_poly.type
_entity_poly.pdbx_seq_one_letter_code
_entity_poly.pdbx_strand_id
1 'polypeptide(L)' 'MDKKLLKKYFDNNDFKAIAIVVGSKKMVLENDIHLDYENEIIIYPLKNCTRIIPFSSISYIDLLEENEHFINYFKETV' A
#
# COMPACT_ATOMS: atom_id res chain seq x y z
N MET A 1 0.73 8.93 -7.39
CA MET A 1 1.64 7.78 -7.57
C MET A 1 1.65 7.34 -9.03
N ASP A 2 2.78 6.85 -9.56
CA ASP A 2 2.89 6.33 -10.93
C ASP A 2 2.15 4.99 -11.10
N LYS A 3 1.42 4.81 -12.21
CA LYS A 3 0.62 3.60 -12.49
C LYS A 3 1.47 2.35 -12.66
N LYS A 4 2.63 2.47 -13.32
CA LYS A 4 3.53 1.33 -13.56
C LYS A 4 4.16 0.88 -12.26
N LEU A 5 4.48 1.82 -11.37
CA LEU A 5 4.95 1.51 -10.03
C LEU A 5 3.88 0.76 -9.24
N LEU A 6 2.64 1.28 -9.16
CA LEU A 6 1.54 0.59 -8.47
C LEU A 6 1.34 -0.83 -8.99
N LYS A 7 1.33 -1.00 -10.32
CA LYS A 7 1.21 -2.31 -10.95
C LYS A 7 2.26 -3.31 -10.46
N LYS A 8 3.53 -2.89 -10.27
CA LYS A 8 4.57 -3.77 -9.73
C LYS A 8 4.30 -4.23 -8.30
N TYR A 9 3.69 -3.39 -7.46
CA TYR A 9 3.38 -3.74 -6.08
C TYR A 9 2.17 -4.70 -5.99
N PHE A 10 1.14 -4.48 -6.80
CA PHE A 10 -0.09 -5.29 -6.74
C PHE A 10 -0.07 -6.54 -7.63
N ASP A 11 0.79 -6.64 -8.65
CA ASP A 11 0.98 -7.85 -9.44
C ASP A 11 1.89 -8.90 -8.74
N ASN A 12 2.21 -8.70 -7.45
CA ASN A 12 3.02 -9.66 -6.71
C ASN A 12 2.19 -10.92 -6.40
N ASN A 13 2.63 -12.07 -6.95
CA ASN A 13 1.98 -13.36 -6.77
C ASN A 13 2.22 -13.97 -5.37
N ASP A 14 3.23 -13.47 -4.66
CA ASP A 14 3.39 -13.76 -3.25
C ASP A 14 2.39 -12.85 -2.53
N PHE A 15 1.32 -13.43 -1.95
CA PHE A 15 0.29 -12.74 -1.17
C PHE A 15 0.89 -11.94 0.00
N LYS A 16 1.55 -10.82 -0.29
CA LYS A 16 2.21 -9.92 0.65
C LYS A 16 1.28 -8.74 0.92
N ALA A 17 1.15 -8.39 2.20
CA ALA A 17 0.42 -7.21 2.59
C ALA A 17 1.12 -5.95 2.05
N ILE A 18 0.34 -4.97 1.60
CA ILE A 18 0.84 -3.74 0.99
C ILE A 18 0.59 -2.58 1.96
N ALA A 19 1.66 -1.94 2.41
CA ALA A 19 1.56 -0.71 3.17
C ALA A 19 1.46 0.49 2.21
N ILE A 20 0.47 1.35 2.42
CA ILE A 20 0.37 2.64 1.73
C ILE A 20 0.28 3.78 2.75
N VAL A 21 0.75 4.97 2.38
CA VAL A 21 0.47 6.20 3.13
C VAL A 21 -0.43 7.09 2.30
N VAL A 22 -1.55 7.50 2.90
CA VAL A 22 -2.52 8.42 2.31
C VAL A 22 -2.67 9.61 3.24
N GLY A 23 -2.26 10.79 2.77
CA GLY A 23 -2.11 11.97 3.63
C GLY A 23 -1.10 11.70 4.76
N SER A 24 -1.56 11.77 6.01
CA SER A 24 -0.75 11.48 7.22
C SER A 24 -1.00 10.08 7.81
N LYS A 25 -1.78 9.22 7.14
CA LYS A 25 -2.19 7.92 7.67
C LYS A 25 -1.54 6.78 6.89
N LYS A 26 -0.86 5.88 7.61
CA LYS A 26 -0.47 4.56 7.10
C LYS A 26 -1.68 3.64 7.09
N MET A 27 -1.86 2.89 6.02
CA MET A 27 -2.85 1.83 5.86
C MET A 27 -2.17 0.57 5.37
N VAL A 28 -2.62 -0.59 5.82
CA VAL A 28 -2.17 -1.89 5.33
C VAL A 28 -3.33 -2.53 4.56
N LEU A 29 -3.04 -2.96 3.34
CA LEU A 29 -3.96 -3.62 2.44
C LEU A 29 -3.54 -5.09 2.34
N GLU A 30 -4.39 -6.00 2.80
CA GLU A 30 -3.99 -7.41 2.97
C GLU A 30 -4.67 -8.34 1.95
N ASN A 31 -5.94 -8.09 1.60
CA ASN A 31 -6.73 -8.96 0.74
C ASN A 31 -7.78 -8.15 -0.06
N ASP A 32 -8.35 -8.78 -1.10
CA ASP A 32 -9.49 -8.27 -1.89
C ASP A 32 -9.30 -6.85 -2.45
N ILE A 33 -8.06 -6.53 -2.85
CA ILE A 33 -7.71 -5.21 -3.37
C ILE A 33 -8.07 -5.15 -4.85
N HIS A 34 -8.97 -4.25 -5.22
CA HIS A 34 -9.32 -4.01 -6.62
C HIS A 34 -8.68 -2.72 -7.14
N LEU A 35 -8.04 -2.81 -8.30
CA LEU A 35 -7.39 -1.67 -8.96
C LEU A 35 -8.17 -1.30 -10.21
N ASP A 36 -8.65 -0.06 -10.25
CA ASP A 36 -9.23 0.55 -11.43
C ASP A 36 -8.21 1.53 -12.02
N TYR A 37 -7.50 1.08 -13.05
CA TYR A 37 -6.47 1.87 -13.74
C TYR A 37 -7.05 2.94 -14.68
N GLU A 38 -8.30 2.78 -15.10
CA GLU A 38 -9.01 3.75 -15.94
C GLU A 38 -9.35 4.98 -15.11
N ASN A 39 -9.95 4.77 -13.93
CA ASN A 39 -10.31 5.84 -13.00
C ASN A 39 -9.19 6.22 -12.01
N GLU A 40 -8.06 5.51 -12.03
CA GLU A 40 -6.90 5.73 -11.16
C GLU A 40 -7.21 5.62 -9.66
N ILE A 41 -7.97 4.59 -9.28
CA ILE A 41 -8.40 4.36 -7.89
C ILE A 41 -8.11 2.93 -7.44
N ILE A 42 -7.83 2.78 -6.14
CA ILE A 42 -7.91 1.50 -5.42
C ILE A 42 -9.29 1.43 -4.78
N ILE A 43 -9.98 0.32 -4.98
CA ILE A 43 -11.23 -0.02 -4.30
C ILE A 43 -10.89 -1.09 -3.26
N TYR A 44 -10.99 -0.73 -1.99
CA TYR A 44 -10.61 -1.59 -0.87
C TYR A 44 -11.81 -1.84 0.05
N PRO A 45 -12.40 -3.05 0.01
CA PRO A 45 -13.50 -3.41 0.89
C PRO A 45 -12.99 -3.61 2.32
N LEU A 46 -13.77 -3.13 3.28
CA LEU A 46 -13.59 -3.32 4.72
C LEU A 46 -14.88 -3.94 5.28
N LYS A 47 -14.79 -4.50 6.50
CA LYS A 47 -15.93 -5.17 7.16
C LYS A 47 -17.24 -4.35 7.16
N ASN A 48 -17.16 -3.02 7.25
CA ASN A 48 -18.32 -2.13 7.39
C ASN A 48 -18.42 -1.04 6.30
N CYS A 49 -17.46 -0.94 5.38
CA CYS A 49 -17.47 0.09 4.34
C CYS A 49 -16.55 -0.29 3.18
N THR A 50 -16.65 0.42 2.06
CA THR A 50 -15.67 0.34 0.97
C THR A 50 -14.89 1.65 0.92
N ARG A 51 -13.56 1.58 0.88
CA ARG A 51 -12.71 2.75 0.68
C ARG A 51 -12.32 2.88 -0.78
N ILE A 52 -12.49 4.07 -1.33
CA ILE A 52 -11.99 4.46 -2.64
C ILE A 52 -10.78 5.35 -2.42
N ILE A 53 -9.61 4.94 -2.90
CA ILE A 53 -8.33 5.60 -2.67
C ILE A 53 -7.74 6.03 -4.02
N PRO A 54 -7.72 7.32 -4.36
CA PRO A 54 -7.09 7.81 -5.57
C PRO A 54 -5.58 7.53 -5.57
N PHE A 55 -5.02 7.10 -6.70
CA PHE A 55 -3.58 6.89 -6.84
C PHE A 55 -2.76 8.16 -6.55
N SER A 56 -3.33 9.32 -6.84
CA SER A 56 -2.76 10.63 -6.54
C SER A 56 -2.65 10.93 -5.05
N SER A 57 -3.46 10.29 -4.21
CA SER A 57 -3.47 10.50 -2.76
C SER A 57 -2.42 9.67 -2.01
N ILE A 58 -1.82 8.70 -2.69
CA ILE A 58 -0.80 7.81 -2.14
C ILE A 58 0.56 8.50 -2.23
N SER A 59 1.15 8.79 -1.07
CA SER A 59 2.47 9.41 -0.94
C SER A 59 3.60 8.38 -0.75
N TYR A 60 3.28 7.17 -0.31
CA TYR A 60 4.23 6.07 -0.09
C TYR A 60 3.55 4.72 -0.32
N ILE A 61 4.29 3.74 -0.83
CA ILE A 61 3.85 2.36 -1.01
C ILE A 61 5.01 1.39 -0.72
N ASP A 62 4.72 0.27 -0.07
CA ASP A 62 5.70 -0.76 0.24
C ASP A 62 5.10 -2.16 0.34
N LEU A 63 5.92 -3.19 0.11
CA LEU A 63 5.56 -4.58 0.35
C LEU A 63 6.03 -4.96 1.76
N LEU A 64 5.10 -5.32 2.63
CA LEU A 64 5.46 -5.83 3.95
C LEU A 64 5.91 -7.28 3.83
N GLU A 65 7.13 -7.58 4.28
CA GLU A 65 7.52 -8.97 4.51
C GLU A 65 6.96 -9.46 5.85
N GLU A 66 6.69 -10.77 5.97
CA GLU A 66 6.23 -11.39 7.22
C GLU A 66 7.18 -11.12 8.40
N ASN A 67 8.46 -10.79 8.12
CA ASN A 67 9.53 -10.60 9.10
C ASN A 67 10.34 -9.31 8.92
N GLU A 68 9.71 -8.18 8.59
CA GLU A 68 10.42 -6.89 8.66
C GLU A 68 10.67 -6.49 10.12
N HIS A 69 11.79 -6.97 10.66
CA HIS A 69 12.44 -6.35 11.80
C HIS A 69 12.69 -4.88 11.45
N PHE A 70 11.99 -3.96 12.11
CA PHE A 70 12.23 -2.52 11.98
C PHE A 70 13.68 -2.21 12.35
N ILE A 71 14.55 -2.06 11.34
CA ILE A 71 15.87 -1.47 11.54
C ILE A 71 15.62 0.02 11.75
N ASN A 72 15.75 0.47 13.00
CA ASN A 72 15.67 1.89 13.31
C ASN A 72 16.98 2.58 12.86
N TYR A 73 17.01 3.09 11.64
CA TYR A 73 18.15 3.85 11.11
C TYR A 73 18.37 5.21 11.81
N PHE A 74 17.44 5.69 12.65
CA PHE A 74 17.67 6.84 13.53
C PHE A 74 18.42 6.46 14.81
N LYS A 75 18.77 5.18 14.97
CA LYS A 75 19.50 4.63 16.11
C LYS A 75 20.96 4.30 15.77
N GLU A 76 21.60 5.14 14.96
CA GLU A 76 23.08 5.25 14.88
C GLU A 76 23.42 6.68 15.31
N THR A 77 24.23 7.00 16.31
CA THR A 77 25.32 6.31 17.03
C THR A 77 25.47 7.03 18.37
N VAL A 78 25.62 6.32 19.49
CA VAL A 78 26.27 6.86 20.70
C VAL A 78 27.63 6.20 20.81
#